data_AF-T2JL08-F1
#
_entry.id   AF-T2JL08-F1
#
_cell.length_a   1.000
_cell.length_b   1.000
_cell.length_c   1.000
_cell.angle_alpha   90.00
_cell.angle_beta   90.00
_cell.angle_gamma   90.00
#
_symmetry.space_group_name_H-M   'P 1'
#
loop_
_entity.id
_entity.type
_entity.pdbx_description
1 polymer ?
#
loop_
_entity_poly.entity_id
_entity_poly.type
_entity_poly.pdbx_seq_one_letter_code
_entity_poly.pdbx_strand_id
1 'polypeptide(L)'
;MKTNNTKVLPTVPESALRQKLEWMLNPMDYLEKNQNRFPDLFESKSGFFAEKLVYVIHPEALRQIFSNDRQQFSAPGEAHKMMSFIVGESSVVCFWF
;
A
#
# COMPACT_ATOMS: atom_id res chain seq x y z
N MET A 1 -18.95 6.22 -29.16
CA MET A 1 -19.35 6.37 -27.75
C MET A 1 -18.13 6.06 -26.88
N LYS A 2 -17.56 7.05 -26.19
CA LYS A 2 -16.44 6.85 -25.25
C LYS A 2 -17.06 6.51 -23.89
N THR A 3 -17.02 5.25 -23.48
CA THR A 3 -17.47 4.83 -22.15
C THR A 3 -16.43 5.27 -21.11
N ASN A 4 -16.76 6.31 -20.37
CA ASN A 4 -16.09 6.77 -19.16
C ASN A 4 -16.37 5.80 -18.00
N ASN A 5 -15.78 4.60 -18.08
CA ASN A 5 -15.81 3.61 -17.00
C ASN A 5 -14.66 3.87 -16.03
N THR A 6 -14.79 4.87 -15.15
CA THR A 6 -13.88 4.99 -14.01
C THR A 6 -14.18 3.84 -13.06
N LYS A 7 -13.53 2.69 -13.26
CA LYS A 7 -13.65 1.52 -12.37
C LYS A 7 -13.10 1.93 -11.00
N VAL A 8 -14.01 2.21 -10.06
CA VAL A 8 -13.66 2.57 -8.68
C VAL A 8 -13.09 1.33 -7.99
N LEU A 9 -11.97 1.49 -7.28
CA LEU A 9 -11.36 0.38 -6.55
C LEU A 9 -12.23 0.00 -5.34
N PRO A 10 -12.34 -1.30 -5.01
CA PRO A 10 -13.03 -1.70 -3.80
C PRO A 10 -12.29 -1.12 -2.59
N THR A 11 -13.03 -0.49 -1.68
CA THR A 11 -12.49 0.09 -0.45
C THR A 11 -12.88 -0.77 0.74
N VAL A 12 -11.94 -0.99 1.65
CA VAL A 12 -12.20 -1.66 2.93
C VAL A 12 -13.25 -0.85 3.72
N PRO A 13 -14.42 -1.43 4.05
CA PRO A 13 -15.55 -0.68 4.63
C PRO A 13 -15.38 -0.34 6.10
N GLU A 14 -14.45 -0.99 6.81
CA GLU A 14 -14.14 -0.70 8.20
C GLU A 14 -13.70 0.76 8.39
N SER A 15 -13.91 1.32 9.58
CA SER A 15 -13.43 2.68 9.89
C SER A 15 -11.90 2.75 9.85
N ALA A 16 -11.35 3.93 9.52
CA ALA A 16 -9.91 4.12 9.43
C ALA A 16 -9.17 3.74 10.74
N LEU A 17 -9.75 4.06 11.90
CA LEU A 17 -9.19 3.68 13.20
C LEU A 17 -9.08 2.16 13.37
N ARG A 18 -10.13 1.43 12.96
CA ARG A 18 -10.14 -0.04 13.00
C ARG A 18 -9.13 -0.63 12.03
N GLN A 19 -9.05 -0.11 10.81
CA GLN A 19 -8.06 -0.56 9.82
C GLN A 19 -6.63 -0.35 10.31
N LYS A 20 -6.34 0.81 10.90
CA LYS A 20 -5.03 1.14 11.49
C LYS A 20 -4.69 0.24 12.67
N LEU A 21 -5.65 -0.02 13.55
CA LEU A 21 -5.45 -0.89 14.71
C LEU A 21 -5.24 -2.36 14.30
N GLU A 22 -6.08 -2.89 13.40
CA GLU A 22 -5.94 -4.26 12.88
C GLU A 22 -4.59 -4.43 12.17
N TRP A 23 -4.19 -3.48 11.32
CA TRP A 23 -2.89 -3.51 10.64
C TRP A 23 -1.71 -3.37 11.61
N MET A 24 -1.83 -2.56 12.66
CA MET A 24 -0.77 -2.39 13.67
C MET A 24 -0.59 -3.64 14.54
N LEU A 25 -1.68 -4.26 14.99
CA LEU A 25 -1.64 -5.39 15.91
C LEU A 25 -1.36 -6.72 15.21
N ASN A 26 -1.92 -6.91 14.01
CA ASN A 26 -1.75 -8.14 13.25
C ASN A 26 -1.80 -7.86 11.73
N PRO A 27 -0.67 -7.38 11.15
CA PRO A 27 -0.62 -7.00 9.75
C PRO A 27 -0.86 -8.17 8.80
N MET A 28 -0.43 -9.40 9.16
CA MET A 28 -0.59 -10.57 8.30
C MET A 28 -2.05 -11.01 8.19
N ASP A 29 -2.76 -11.13 9.32
CA ASP A 29 -4.18 -11.47 9.31
C ASP A 29 -5.00 -10.37 8.61
N TYR A 30 -4.62 -9.11 8.80
CA TYR A 30 -5.24 -7.99 8.07
C TYR A 30 -5.08 -8.17 6.55
N LEU A 31 -3.89 -8.50 6.07
CA LEU A 31 -3.64 -8.72 4.65
C LEU A 31 -4.40 -9.93 4.11
N GLU A 32 -4.34 -11.08 4.78
CA GLU A 32 -5.04 -12.31 4.35
C GLU A 32 -6.56 -12.12 4.33
N LYS A 33 -7.13 -11.53 5.38
CA LYS A 33 -8.58 -11.22 5.46
C LYS A 33 -9.03 -10.38 4.27
N ASN A 34 -8.28 -9.32 3.95
CA ASN A 34 -8.64 -8.41 2.86
C ASN A 34 -8.32 -8.99 1.48
N GLN A 35 -7.28 -9.81 1.34
CA GLN A 35 -6.99 -10.57 0.12
C GLN A 35 -8.11 -11.56 -0.21
N ASN A 36 -8.60 -12.30 0.78
CA ASN A 36 -9.71 -13.23 0.58
C ASN A 36 -11.00 -12.52 0.13
N ARG A 37 -11.18 -11.26 0.54
CA ARG A 37 -12.33 -10.43 0.16
C ARG A 37 -12.15 -9.70 -1.17
N PHE A 38 -10.92 -9.31 -1.48
CA PHE A 38 -10.53 -8.51 -2.64
C PHE A 38 -9.25 -9.11 -3.26
N PRO A 39 -9.37 -10.17 -4.07
CA PRO A 39 -8.21 -10.97 -4.52
C PRO A 39 -7.29 -10.26 -5.52
N ASP A 40 -7.76 -9.19 -6.16
CA ASP A 40 -6.97 -8.47 -7.17
C ASP A 40 -6.21 -7.28 -6.56
N LEU A 41 -6.97 -6.30 -6.07
CA LEU A 41 -6.48 -5.05 -5.52
C LEU A 41 -7.57 -4.40 -4.66
N PHE A 42 -7.17 -3.65 -3.64
CA PHE A 42 -8.10 -2.92 -2.79
C PHE A 42 -7.48 -1.66 -2.19
N GLU A 43 -8.36 -0.76 -1.81
CA GLU A 43 -8.02 0.50 -1.15
C GLU A 43 -8.26 0.40 0.35
N SER A 44 -7.34 0.97 1.12
CA SER A 44 -7.36 0.94 2.58
C SER A 44 -6.81 2.23 3.19
N LYS A 45 -7.30 2.57 4.39
CA LYS A 45 -6.84 3.70 5.22
C LYS A 45 -5.98 3.24 6.40
N SER A 46 -5.41 2.03 6.30
CA SER A 46 -4.52 1.43 7.31
C SER A 46 -3.18 2.15 7.46
N GLY A 47 -2.78 2.95 6.47
CA GLY A 47 -1.53 3.71 6.53
C GLY A 47 -1.52 4.73 7.67
N PHE A 48 -0.48 4.70 8.49
CA PHE A 48 -0.19 5.78 9.45
C PHE A 48 0.31 7.05 8.76
N PHE A 49 0.85 6.88 7.57
CA PHE A 49 1.66 7.86 6.86
C PHE A 49 1.10 8.24 5.49
N ALA A 50 0.05 7.56 5.07
CA ALA A 50 -0.70 7.84 3.86
C ALA A 50 -2.19 7.74 4.21
N GLU A 51 -2.98 8.70 3.75
CA GLU A 51 -4.44 8.70 3.97
C GLU A 51 -5.14 7.54 3.24
N LYS A 52 -4.48 7.01 2.21
CA LYS A 52 -5.02 6.01 1.30
C LYS A 52 -3.89 5.17 0.72
N LEU A 53 -3.94 3.87 0.98
CA LEU A 53 -3.05 2.86 0.43
C LEU A 53 -3.82 1.98 -0.54
N VAL A 54 -3.17 1.62 -1.65
CA VAL A 54 -3.68 0.63 -2.60
C VAL A 54 -2.82 -0.62 -2.46
N TYR A 55 -3.44 -1.71 -2.01
CA TYR A 55 -2.82 -3.02 -1.95
C TYR A 55 -3.03 -3.73 -3.28
N VAL A 56 -1.96 -4.30 -3.83
CA VAL A 56 -1.96 -5.00 -5.11
C VAL A 56 -1.54 -6.44 -4.87
N ILE A 57 -2.41 -7.38 -5.25
CA ILE A 57 -2.22 -8.82 -5.03
C ILE A 57 -2.10 -9.55 -6.38
N HIS A 58 -2.83 -9.08 -7.39
CA HIS A 58 -2.88 -9.71 -8.70
C HIS A 58 -1.48 -9.86 -9.34
N PRO A 59 -1.04 -11.08 -9.72
CA PRO A 59 0.33 -11.34 -10.18
C PRO A 59 0.75 -10.49 -11.39
N GLU A 60 -0.15 -10.29 -12.35
CA GLU A 60 0.11 -9.50 -13.55
C GLU A 60 0.29 -8.01 -13.20
N ALA A 61 -0.47 -7.50 -12.23
CA ALA A 61 -0.34 -6.12 -11.76
C ALA A 61 0.96 -5.93 -10.99
N LEU A 62 1.33 -6.90 -10.13
CA LEU A 62 2.63 -6.91 -9.47
C LEU A 62 3.77 -6.92 -10.49
N ARG A 63 3.70 -7.79 -11.50
CA ARG A 63 4.69 -7.83 -12.58
C ARG A 63 4.82 -6.48 -13.28
N GLN A 64 3.72 -5.79 -13.55
CA GLN A 64 3.76 -4.45 -14.15
C GLN A 64 4.44 -3.44 -13.24
N ILE A 65 4.11 -3.42 -11.94
CA ILE A 65 4.74 -2.52 -10.96
C ILE A 65 6.25 -2.73 -10.90
N PHE A 66 6.70 -3.99 -10.92
CA PHE A 66 8.13 -4.31 -10.82
C PHE A 66 8.90 -4.26 -12.14
N SER A 67 8.24 -4.39 -13.29
CA SER A 67 8.90 -4.45 -14.61
C SER A 67 8.89 -3.13 -15.37
N ASN A 68 8.02 -2.18 -15.00
CA ASN A 68 7.97 -0.88 -15.67
C ASN A 68 9.11 0.03 -15.22
N ASP A 69 9.54 0.90 -16.13
CA ASP A 69 10.48 1.97 -15.84
C ASP A 69 9.85 2.95 -14.81
N ARG A 70 10.68 3.59 -13.96
CA ARG A 70 10.25 4.41 -12.80
C ARG A 70 9.43 5.66 -13.15
N GLN A 71 9.09 5.83 -14.43
CA GLN A 71 8.26 6.91 -14.95
C GLN A 71 6.80 6.77 -14.52
N GLN A 72 6.30 5.55 -14.31
CA GLN A 72 4.91 5.32 -13.90
C GLN A 72 4.74 5.12 -12.39
N PHE A 73 5.71 4.48 -11.75
CA PHE A 73 5.73 4.25 -10.30
C PHE A 73 7.06 4.77 -9.77
N SER A 74 6.98 5.79 -8.91
CA SER A 74 8.15 6.33 -8.21
C SER A 74 8.18 5.78 -6.79
N ALA A 75 9.36 5.40 -6.33
CA ALA A 75 9.66 5.15 -4.93
C ALA A 75 10.50 6.32 -4.41
N PRO A 76 9.90 7.49 -4.15
CA PRO A 76 10.65 8.66 -3.71
C PRO A 76 11.29 8.37 -2.35
N GLY A 77 12.58 8.65 -2.22
CA GLY A 77 13.34 8.52 -0.98
C GLY A 77 12.82 9.42 0.16
N GLU A 78 11.86 10.32 -0.08
CA GLU A 78 11.18 11.08 0.96
C GLU A 78 10.29 10.20 1.87
N ALA A 79 9.85 9.03 1.41
CA ALA A 79 9.26 8.01 2.28
C ALA A 79 10.27 7.49 3.33
N HIS A 80 11.57 7.63 3.07
CA HIS A 80 12.67 7.18 3.93
C HIS A 80 12.94 8.14 5.10
N LYS A 81 12.79 9.44 4.87
CA LYS A 81 12.91 10.51 5.89
C LYS A 81 11.92 10.38 7.04
N MET A 82 10.90 9.54 6.87
CA MET A 82 9.90 9.24 7.88
C MET A 82 10.26 7.99 8.68
N MET A 83 10.88 6.99 8.04
CA MET A 83 11.42 5.81 8.72
C MET A 83 12.56 6.22 9.68
N SER A 84 13.31 7.29 9.35
CA SER A 84 14.40 7.79 10.20
C SER A 84 13.98 8.19 11.62
N PHE A 85 12.71 8.58 11.86
CA PHE A 85 12.21 8.82 13.23
C PHE A 85 12.10 7.55 14.08
N ILE A 86 11.88 6.39 13.46
CA ILE A 86 11.74 5.10 14.15
C ILE A 86 13.09 4.39 14.25
N VAL A 87 13.90 4.43 13.19
CA VAL A 87 15.14 3.62 13.10
C VAL A 87 16.43 4.46 13.30
N GLY A 88 16.34 5.79 13.27
CA GLY A 88 17.49 6.71 13.33
C GLY A 88 18.17 6.89 11.97
N GLU A 89 18.72 8.08 11.71
CA GLU A 89 19.40 8.43 10.45
C GLU A 89 20.61 7.53 10.13
N SER A 90 21.14 6.82 11.13
CA SER A 90 22.33 5.95 11.02
C SER A 90 21.99 4.46 10.82
N SER A 91 20.72 4.11 10.66
CA SER A 91 20.32 2.71 10.49
C SER A 91 20.70 2.17 9.11
N VAL A 92 21.22 0.94 9.06
CA VAL A 92 21.51 0.19 7.82
C VAL A 92 20.26 -0.03 6.96
N VAL A 93 19.06 -0.01 7.56
CA VAL A 93 17.77 -0.07 6.85
C VAL A 93 17.50 1.22 6.06
N CYS A 94 18.08 2.34 6.48
CA CYS A 94 18.02 3.62 5.77
C CYS A 94 19.13 3.79 4.72
N PHE A 95 20.08 2.86 4.61
CA PHE A 95 21.26 3.05 3.75
C PHE A 95 21.18 2.36 2.38
N TRP A 96 20.10 1.64 2.10
CA TRP A 96 19.86 1.03 0.79
C TRP A 96 18.48 1.43 0.30
N PHE A 97 18.41 2.52 -0.49
CA PHE A 97 17.60 2.74 -1.70
C PHE A 97 17.69 4.21 -2.14
#